data_AF-A0A0J6VDW3-F1
#
_entry.id   AF-A0A0J6VDW3-F1
#
_cell.length_a   1.000
_cell.length_b   1.000
_cell.length_c   1.000
_cell.angle_alpha   90.00
_cell.angle_beta   90.00
_cell.angle_gamma   90.00
#
_symmetry.space_group_name_H-M   'P 1'
#
loop_
_entity.id
_entity.type
_entity.pdbx_description
1 polymer ?
#
loop_
_entity_poly.entity_id
_entity_poly.type
_entity_poly.pdbx_seq_one_letter_code
_entity_poly.pdbx_strand_id
1 'polypeptide(L)'
;MLAGTAAAVALWWLWLGWFWPLAVIVGAGMVVAIRRRRRAAAIRDAGLRARADLEHRLCLAGDPRGTFGRFPAVQPGWYVSPDDGRLMRYFDGAAWTAYTAAR
;
A
#
# COMPACT_ATOMS: atom_id res chain seq x y z
N MET A 1 -28.70 15.23 13.92
CA MET A 1 -29.34 16.47 14.41
C MET A 1 -28.45 17.71 14.24
N LEU A 2 -27.15 17.64 14.57
CA LEU A 2 -26.19 18.76 14.41
C LEU A 2 -26.09 19.36 13.00
N ALA A 3 -26.24 18.55 11.94
CA ALA A 3 -26.17 19.06 10.57
C ALA A 3 -27.38 19.93 10.18
N GLY A 4 -28.56 19.60 10.70
CA GLY A 4 -29.79 20.35 10.41
C GLY A 4 -29.81 21.71 11.11
N THR A 5 -29.31 21.78 12.34
CA THR A 5 -29.17 23.05 13.06
C THR A 5 -28.12 23.96 12.42
N ALA A 6 -27.00 23.41 11.97
CA ALA A 6 -25.99 24.16 11.24
C ALA A 6 -26.54 24.75 9.92
N ALA A 7 -27.34 23.99 9.19
CA ALA A 7 -27.98 24.45 7.96
C ALA A 7 -28.99 25.57 8.21
N ALA A 8 -29.82 25.45 9.26
CA ALA A 8 -30.79 26.48 9.61
C ALA A 8 -30.14 27.80 10.04
N VAL A 9 -29.05 27.73 10.82
CA VAL A 9 -28.28 28.91 11.24
C VAL A 9 -27.59 29.57 10.04
N ALA A 10 -27.05 28.78 9.11
CA ALA A 10 -26.45 29.31 7.88
C ALA A 10 -27.48 30.03 7.00
N LEU A 11 -28.68 29.48 6.87
CA LEU A 11 -29.77 30.09 6.11
C LEU A 11 -30.23 31.42 6.74
N TRP A 12 -30.31 31.46 8.08
CA TRP A 12 -30.64 32.67 8.84
C TRP A 12 -29.58 33.77 8.69
N TRP A 13 -28.30 33.42 8.76
CA TRP A 13 -27.19 34.36 8.56
C TRP A 13 -27.09 34.90 7.13
N LEU A 14 -27.42 34.09 6.13
CA LEU A 14 -27.55 34.51 4.73
C LEU A 14 -28.67 35.53 4.56
N TRP A 15 -29.82 35.30 5.20
CA TRP A 15 -30.95 36.24 5.17
C TRP A 15 -30.62 37.57 5.87
N LEU A 16 -29.78 37.54 6.90
CA LEU A 16 -29.29 38.72 7.63
C LEU A 16 -28.15 39.47 6.90
N GLY A 17 -27.65 38.96 5.76
CA GLY A 17 -26.58 39.56 4.96
C GLY A 17 -25.15 39.31 5.47
N TRP A 18 -24.97 38.42 6.45
CA TRP A 18 -23.68 38.18 7.10
C TRP A 18 -22.92 37.01 6.46
N PHE A 19 -22.42 37.21 5.24
CA PHE A 19 -21.73 36.18 4.45
C PHE A 19 -20.29 35.88 4.89
N TRP A 20 -19.59 36.87 5.45
CA TRP A 20 -18.19 36.78 5.88
C TRP A 20 -17.87 35.56 6.77
N PRO A 21 -18.57 35.33 7.89
CA PRO A 21 -18.22 34.25 8.78
C PRO A 21 -18.62 32.86 8.21
N LEU A 22 -19.65 32.77 7.35
CA LEU A 22 -19.93 31.53 6.60
C LEU A 22 -18.78 31.19 5.65
N ALA A 23 -18.26 32.19 4.94
CA ALA A 23 -17.10 32.02 4.06
C ALA A 23 -15.86 31.56 4.84
N VAL A 24 -15.65 32.08 6.06
CA VAL A 24 -14.54 31.64 6.94
C VAL A 24 -14.73 30.19 7.39
N ILE A 25 -15.93 29.79 7.82
CA ILE A 25 -16.18 28.40 8.27
C ILE A 25 -15.99 27.42 7.11
N VAL A 26 -16.56 27.72 5.94
CA VAL A 26 -16.41 26.89 4.74
C VAL A 26 -14.95 26.84 4.31
N GLY A 27 -14.26 27.98 4.28
CA GLY A 27 -12.84 28.07 3.94
C GLY A 27 -11.96 27.28 4.90
N ALA A 28 -12.19 27.40 6.21
CA ALA A 28 -11.47 26.63 7.23
C ALA A 28 -11.73 25.12 7.09
N GLY A 29 -12.98 24.72 6.90
CA GLY A 29 -13.36 23.34 6.64
C GLY A 29 -12.67 22.79 5.38
N MET A 30 -12.65 23.57 4.29
CA MET A 30 -11.98 23.23 3.04
C MET A 30 -10.47 23.07 3.23
N VAL A 31 -9.81 23.99 3.94
CA VAL A 31 -8.37 23.92 4.25
C VAL A 31 -8.04 22.68 5.08
N VAL A 32 -8.86 22.37 6.10
CA VAL A 32 -8.69 21.17 6.92
C VAL A 32 -8.87 19.91 6.09
N ALA A 33 -9.88 19.85 5.24
CA ALA A 33 -10.13 18.72 4.34
C ALA A 33 -8.96 18.51 3.36
N ILE A 34 -8.46 19.58 2.74
CA ILE A 34 -7.28 19.54 1.85
C ILE A 34 -6.05 19.04 2.61
N ARG A 35 -5.78 19.57 3.81
CA ARG A 35 -4.64 19.15 4.63
C ARG A 35 -4.73 17.66 5.00
N ARG A 36 -5.91 17.18 5.37
CA ARG A 36 -6.14 15.75 5.66
C ARG A 36 -5.88 14.87 4.44
N ARG A 37 -6.39 15.26 3.27
CA ARG A 37 -6.15 14.54 2.01
C ARG A 37 -4.67 14.51 1.65
N ARG A 38 -3.98 15.65 1.76
CA ARG A 38 -2.53 15.75 1.50
C ARG A 38 -1.71 14.88 2.46
N ARG A 39 -2.05 14.84 3.74
CA ARG A 39 -1.39 13.94 4.71
C ARG A 39 -1.56 12.48 4.34
N ALA A 40 -2.77 12.06 3.96
CA ALA A 40 -3.03 10.68 3.54
C ALA A 40 -2.27 10.30 2.27
N ALA A 41 -2.20 11.21 1.29
CA ALA A 41 -1.40 11.00 0.07
C ALA A 41 0.09 10.90 0.38
N ALA A 42 0.62 11.78 1.24
CA ALA A 42 2.03 11.76 1.63
C ALA A 42 2.45 10.43 2.28
N ILE A 43 1.60 9.83 3.12
CA ILE A 43 1.87 8.52 3.72
C ILE A 43 1.93 7.42 2.65
N ARG A 44 0.99 7.43 1.69
CA ARG A 44 1.00 6.46 0.58
C ARG A 44 2.25 6.61 -0.27
N ASP A 45 2.60 7.83 -0.66
CA ASP A 45 3.78 8.09 -1.48
C ASP A 45 5.08 7.75 -0.74
N ALA A 46 5.15 8.00 0.57
CA ALA A 46 6.28 7.60 1.40
C ALA A 46 6.44 6.07 1.44
N GLY A 47 5.33 5.33 1.53
CA GLY A 47 5.34 3.87 1.44
C GLY A 47 5.83 3.35 0.10
N LEU A 48 5.40 3.97 -1.01
CA LEU A 48 5.86 3.61 -2.36
C LEU A 48 7.36 3.85 -2.54
N ARG A 49 7.87 5.00 -2.05
CA ARG A 49 9.32 5.29 -2.07
C ARG A 49 10.11 4.30 -1.23
N ALA A 50 9.66 4.02 0.00
CA ALA A 50 10.32 3.06 0.87
C ALA A 50 10.38 1.65 0.26
N ARG A 51 9.33 1.24 -0.46
CA ARG A 51 9.31 -0.04 -1.18
C ARG A 51 10.27 -0.03 -2.37
N ALA A 52 10.27 1.02 -3.18
CA ALA A 52 11.19 1.16 -4.30
C ALA A 52 12.65 1.13 -3.85
N ASP A 53 12.98 1.81 -2.75
CA ASP A 53 14.33 1.82 -2.16
C ASP A 53 14.74 0.42 -1.65
N LEU A 54 13.80 -0.32 -1.05
CA LEU A 54 14.04 -1.69 -0.61
C LEU A 54 14.32 -2.60 -1.80
N GLU A 55 13.48 -2.57 -2.83
CA GLU A 55 13.65 -3.38 -4.05
C GLU A 55 14.97 -3.04 -4.75
N HIS A 56 15.32 -1.75 -4.84
CA HIS A 56 16.60 -1.31 -5.39
C HIS A 56 17.80 -1.85 -4.60
N ARG A 57 17.75 -1.80 -3.26
CA ARG A 57 18.78 -2.39 -2.40
C ARG A 57 18.89 -3.90 -2.57
N LEU A 58 17.77 -4.60 -2.72
CA LEU A 58 17.75 -6.04 -2.94
C LEU A 58 18.35 -6.43 -4.30
N CYS A 59 18.07 -5.64 -5.35
CA CYS A 59 18.72 -5.81 -6.65
C CYS A 59 20.24 -5.63 -6.58
N LEU A 60 20.73 -4.65 -5.82
CA LEU A 60 22.16 -4.39 -5.68
C LEU A 60 22.89 -5.39 -4.78
N ALA A 61 22.28 -5.75 -3.64
CA ALA A 61 22.87 -6.66 -2.66
C ALA A 61 22.77 -8.13 -3.09
N GLY A 62 21.83 -8.46 -3.97
CA GLY A 62 21.45 -9.82 -4.30
C GLY A 62 20.51 -10.39 -3.23
N ASP A 63 19.25 -10.62 -3.61
CA ASP A 63 18.23 -11.19 -2.74
C ASP A 63 18.50 -12.69 -2.48
N PRO A 64 18.60 -13.14 -1.21
CA PRO A 64 18.76 -14.56 -0.89
C PRO A 64 17.57 -15.43 -1.34
N ARG A 65 16.40 -14.84 -1.63
CA ARG A 65 15.25 -15.56 -2.23
C ARG A 65 15.31 -15.66 -3.75
N GLY A 66 16.28 -15.02 -4.39
CA GLY A 66 16.50 -15.09 -5.84
C GLY A 66 15.47 -14.33 -6.69
N THR A 67 14.59 -13.52 -6.10
CA THR A 67 13.52 -12.83 -6.85
C THR A 67 14.02 -11.60 -7.62
N PHE A 68 15.06 -10.92 -7.12
CA PHE A 68 15.52 -9.63 -7.64
C PHE A 68 16.92 -9.68 -8.26
N GLY A 69 17.08 -10.44 -9.35
CA GLY A 69 18.10 -10.13 -10.36
C GLY A 69 19.46 -10.84 -10.28
N ARG A 70 19.60 -11.97 -9.59
CA ARG A 70 20.86 -12.75 -9.69
C ARG A 70 20.76 -14.26 -9.86
N PHE A 71 19.56 -14.82 -9.85
CA PHE A 71 19.35 -16.20 -10.27
C PHE A 71 18.28 -16.21 -11.36
N PRO A 72 18.44 -17.01 -12.43
CA PRO A 72 17.29 -17.32 -13.27
C PRO A 72 16.17 -17.83 -12.35
N ALA A 73 14.91 -17.50 -12.66
CA ALA A 73 13.77 -18.09 -11.96
C ALA A 73 14.04 -19.59 -11.81
N VAL A 74 13.93 -20.11 -10.58
CA VAL A 74 14.27 -21.51 -10.26
C VAL A 74 13.64 -22.37 -11.34
N GLN A 75 14.49 -22.98 -12.16
CA GLN A 75 14.00 -23.69 -13.34
C GLN A 75 13.18 -24.89 -12.88
N PRO A 76 12.17 -25.30 -13.64
CA PRO A 76 11.45 -26.52 -13.32
C PRO A 76 12.42 -27.70 -13.17
N GLY A 77 12.30 -28.44 -12.06
CA GLY A 77 13.28 -29.45 -11.69
C GLY A 77 13.04 -30.13 -10.35
N TRP A 78 13.85 -31.16 -10.08
CA TRP A 78 13.86 -31.89 -8.81
C TRP A 78 14.79 -31.21 -7.82
N TYR A 79 14.24 -30.79 -6.68
CA TYR A 79 14.98 -30.13 -5.61
C TYR A 79 14.74 -30.83 -4.28
N VAL A 80 15.61 -30.61 -3.30
CA VAL A 80 15.41 -31.15 -1.95
C VAL A 80 14.12 -30.57 -1.37
N SER A 81 13.26 -31.45 -0.85
CA SER A 81 11.98 -31.04 -0.29
C SER A 81 12.18 -30.12 0.92
N PRO A 82 11.48 -28.96 0.99
CA PRO A 82 11.56 -28.05 2.14
C PRO A 82 11.08 -28.69 3.45
N ASP A 83 10.16 -29.65 3.34
CA ASP A 83 9.49 -30.29 4.48
C ASP A 83 10.28 -31.49 5.02
N ASP A 84 11.03 -32.18 4.15
CA ASP A 84 11.85 -33.34 4.51
C ASP A 84 13.09 -33.45 3.60
N GLY A 85 14.27 -33.17 4.16
CA GLY A 85 15.54 -33.15 3.42
C GLY A 85 16.01 -34.50 2.87
N ARG A 86 15.28 -35.59 3.17
CA ARG A 86 15.53 -36.94 2.62
C ARG A 86 14.82 -37.19 1.29
N LEU A 87 13.85 -36.36 0.94
CA LEU A 87 13.05 -36.51 -0.27
C LEU A 87 13.37 -35.39 -1.27
N MET A 88 13.28 -35.71 -2.55
CA MET A 88 13.22 -34.71 -3.61
C MET A 88 11.75 -34.38 -3.92
N ARG A 89 11.45 -33.11 -4.18
CA ARG A 89 10.13 -32.63 -4.58
C ARG A 89 10.27 -31.85 -5.88
N TYR A 90 9.36 -32.04 -6.83
CA TYR A 90 9.43 -31.36 -8.11
C TYR A 90 8.87 -29.93 -8.00
N PHE A 91 9.66 -28.95 -8.41
CA PHE A 91 9.26 -27.55 -8.55
C PHE A 91 8.93 -27.29 -10.02
N ASP A 92 7.77 -26.69 -10.32
CA ASP A 92 7.30 -26.48 -11.70
C ASP A 92 7.70 -25.12 -12.31
N GLY A 93 8.47 -24.32 -11.57
CA GLY A 93 8.84 -22.95 -11.95
C GLY A 93 7.98 -21.88 -11.28
N ALA A 94 6.84 -22.25 -10.67
CA ALA A 94 5.95 -21.34 -9.95
C ALA A 94 5.65 -21.82 -8.52
N ALA A 95 5.48 -23.13 -8.30
CA ALA A 95 5.12 -23.74 -7.03
C ALA A 95 5.72 -25.15 -6.85
N TRP A 96 5.70 -25.63 -5.61
CA TRP A 96 6.07 -27.01 -5.28
C TRP A 96 4.92 -27.97 -5.56
N THR A 97 5.14 -28.93 -6.45
CA THR A 97 4.13 -29.95 -6.80
C THR A 97 4.05 -31.05 -5.75
N ALA A 98 3.00 -31.86 -5.74
CA ALA A 98 2.89 -33.01 -4.82
C ALA A 98 3.79 -34.20 -5.21
N TYR A 99 4.48 -34.12 -6.35
CA TYR A 99 5.36 -35.19 -6.82
C TYR A 99 6.64 -35.23 -5.99
N THR A 100 6.88 -36.37 -5.35
CA THR A 100 8.05 -36.65 -4.54
C THR A 100 8.82 -37.85 -5.09
N ALA A 101 10.14 -37.84 -4.91
CA ALA A 101 11.04 -38.92 -5.27
C ALA A 101 12.03 -39.18 -4.12
N ALA A 102 12.52 -40.42 -4.03
CA ALA A 102 13.63 -40.73 -3.14
C ALA A 102 14.91 -40.07 -3.67
N ARG A 103 15.74 -39.57 -2.75
CA ARG A 103 17.04 -38.98 -3.07
C ARG A 103 18.06 -40.01 -3.53
#